data_AF-A0A6G5ACH3-F1
#
_entry.id   AF-A0A6G5ACH3-F1
#
_cell.length_a   1.000
_cell.length_b   1.000
_cell.length_c   1.000
_cell.angle_alpha   90.00
_cell.angle_beta   90.00
_cell.angle_gamma   90.00
#
_symmetry.space_group_name_H-M   'P 1'
#
loop_
_entity.id
_entity.type
_entity.pdbx_description
1 polymer ?
#
loop_
_entity_poly.entity_id
_entity_poly.type
_entity_poly.pdbx_seq_one_letter_code
_entity_poly.pdbx_strand_id
1 'polypeptide(L)'
;NMLMCLSSSHHDGSVESFYEDVESTMSKLKTQYTILMGDFNAKVGKKQAGDQAVGDYGIGTRNTRGELLVEFTERNNLRILNTFYRKRGNCKWTWRSPNGENKKEIDFIMSAHPGIEQDVEVVGKVRCTDHRIVQSRIRLDLKERQKLIRKKPINELALRGKVQEFRVSLQNRYSALSEETNLSVDTMNDNLTSIIMECAVEVGGRVVRQDTGKLSQETKNLIKKRQIMKVSSTTDKIELAELSKLINRRKVRDVRRYNMERIEHALKNGGSVKALKRKLGIGKSRMYALRDKEGKITTNMDRIVKIAEEFYRDLYSSRDNHDLNTIRTSSNPDDTPPVMIEEVRKALESMQRGKAAGEDQVTSDLLKDGGQIVLEKLATLFTRCLLTGRVPESWKNANIILIHKKGDDKDLKNYRPISLLSVVYKLFTKVIANRVKKTLEFNQPKEQAGFRTGYSTIDHIHTINQVIEKCSEYNQPLYIAFIDYEKAFDSVEISAVMQTLRNQGVDEVYINILEEIYRGSTATIVLHKESNRIPIKKGVRQGDTISQGYLPRA
;
A
#
# COMPACT_ATOMS: atom_id res chain seq x y z
N ASN A 1 11.12 -12.78 -13.57
CA ASN A 1 11.86 -13.77 -12.75
C ASN A 1 13.20 -14.05 -13.39
N MET A 2 14.14 -14.58 -12.63
CA MET A 2 15.47 -14.96 -13.10
C MET A 2 15.62 -16.46 -12.86
N LEU A 3 15.75 -17.24 -13.94
CA LEU A 3 15.94 -18.69 -13.89
C LEU A 3 17.43 -18.97 -14.06
N MET A 4 18.03 -19.63 -13.07
CA MET A 4 19.44 -20.03 -13.11
C MET A 4 19.52 -21.52 -13.45
N CYS A 5 20.28 -21.83 -14.49
CA CYS A 5 20.37 -23.16 -15.07
C CYS A 5 21.79 -23.71 -14.98
N LEU A 6 21.92 -24.97 -14.58
CA LEU A 6 23.18 -25.70 -14.57
C LEU A 6 22.98 -26.99 -15.35
N SER A 7 23.58 -27.09 -16.54
CA SER A 7 23.61 -28.36 -17.28
C SER A 7 24.81 -29.18 -16.78
N SER A 8 24.56 -30.39 -16.30
CA SER A 8 25.63 -31.34 -15.94
C SER A 8 26.07 -32.15 -17.18
N SER A 9 27.23 -32.80 -17.11
CA SER A 9 27.87 -33.54 -18.21
C SER A 9 27.22 -34.90 -18.53
N HIS A 10 25.89 -34.99 -18.59
CA HIS A 10 25.16 -36.24 -18.81
C HIS A 10 24.79 -36.48 -20.29
N HIS A 11 24.37 -37.72 -20.61
CA HIS A 11 23.96 -38.22 -21.94
C HIS A 11 22.85 -37.39 -22.59
N ASP A 12 22.81 -37.33 -23.92
CA ASP A 12 21.96 -36.41 -24.70
C ASP A 12 20.45 -36.51 -24.41
N GLY A 13 19.92 -37.68 -24.02
CA GLY A 13 18.51 -37.83 -23.60
C GLY A 13 18.13 -37.09 -22.31
N SER A 14 19.12 -36.69 -21.49
CA SER A 14 18.87 -35.89 -20.28
C SER A 14 18.75 -34.38 -20.56
N VAL A 15 19.20 -33.93 -21.74
CA VAL A 15 19.23 -32.51 -22.11
C VAL A 15 17.87 -32.04 -22.64
N GLU A 16 17.15 -32.89 -23.37
CA GLU A 16 15.79 -32.57 -23.85
C GLU A 16 14.81 -32.41 -22.68
N SER A 17 14.81 -33.35 -21.73
CA SER A 17 14.02 -33.25 -20.50
C SER A 17 14.32 -31.98 -19.69
N PHE A 18 15.58 -31.54 -19.67
CA PHE A 18 15.96 -30.28 -19.03
C PHE A 18 15.31 -29.06 -19.71
N TYR A 19 15.30 -28.99 -21.04
CA TYR A 19 14.64 -27.89 -21.76
C TYR A 19 13.11 -27.93 -21.62
N GLU A 20 12.51 -29.12 -21.58
CA GLU A 20 11.08 -29.30 -21.29
C GLU A 20 10.71 -28.80 -19.87
N ASP A 21 11.54 -29.09 -18.87
CA ASP A 21 11.35 -28.60 -17.50
C ASP A 21 11.45 -27.07 -17.42
N VAL A 22 12.40 -26.47 -18.15
CA VAL A 22 12.53 -25.02 -18.24
C VAL A 22 11.31 -24.41 -18.95
N GLU A 23 10.82 -25.01 -20.03
CA GLU A 23 9.62 -24.57 -20.76
C GLU A 23 8.35 -24.69 -19.89
N SER A 24 8.19 -25.79 -19.16
CA SER A 24 7.13 -26.01 -18.16
C SER A 24 7.18 -24.98 -17.04
N THR A 25 8.38 -24.65 -16.56
CA THR A 25 8.56 -23.63 -15.52
C THR A 25 8.25 -22.22 -16.05
N MET A 26 8.69 -21.91 -17.27
CA MET A 26 8.40 -20.63 -17.93
C MET A 26 6.90 -20.44 -18.19
N SER A 27 6.19 -21.50 -18.59
CA SER A 27 4.74 -21.44 -18.84
C SER A 27 3.90 -21.33 -17.56
N LYS A 28 4.32 -21.98 -16.46
CA LYS A 28 3.68 -21.83 -15.13
C LYS A 28 3.85 -20.42 -14.55
N LEU A 29 4.99 -19.77 -14.79
CA LEU A 29 5.33 -18.47 -14.23
C LEU A 29 4.91 -17.32 -15.15
N LYS A 30 3.68 -16.80 -14.97
CA LYS A 30 3.24 -15.56 -15.65
C LYS A 30 4.06 -14.36 -15.15
N THR A 31 5.04 -13.93 -15.93
CA THR A 31 5.90 -12.77 -15.59
C THR A 31 6.00 -11.77 -16.73
N GLN A 32 6.25 -10.50 -16.37
CA GLN A 32 6.41 -9.40 -17.34
C GLN A 32 7.78 -9.44 -18.04
N TYR A 33 8.82 -9.93 -17.36
CA TYR A 33 10.17 -10.07 -17.89
C TYR A 33 10.74 -11.43 -17.49
N THR A 34 11.22 -12.18 -18.47
CA THR A 34 11.84 -13.50 -18.31
C THR A 34 13.29 -13.40 -18.72
N ILE A 35 14.18 -13.75 -17.79
CA ILE A 35 15.62 -13.86 -18.02
C ILE A 35 16.03 -15.28 -17.64
N LEU A 36 16.68 -15.96 -18.58
CA LEU A 36 17.24 -17.30 -18.42
C LEU A 36 18.76 -17.16 -18.46
N MET A 37 19.46 -17.67 -17.45
CA MET A 37 20.92 -17.56 -17.39
C MET A 37 21.54 -18.82 -16.81
N GLY A 38 22.75 -19.16 -17.24
CA GLY A 38 23.39 -20.37 -16.75
C GLY A 38 24.49 -20.91 -17.64
N ASP A 39 25.01 -22.07 -17.23
CA ASP A 39 25.95 -22.87 -17.98
C ASP A 39 25.19 -23.95 -18.78
N PHE A 40 25.20 -23.81 -20.09
CA PHE A 40 24.47 -24.67 -21.02
C PHE A 40 25.38 -25.70 -21.70
N ASN A 41 26.69 -25.67 -21.44
CA ASN A 41 27.67 -26.53 -22.14
C ASN A 41 27.52 -26.52 -23.68
N ALA A 42 26.98 -25.42 -24.22
CA ALA A 42 26.59 -25.27 -25.61
C ALA A 42 27.51 -24.27 -26.32
N LYS A 43 27.87 -24.52 -27.58
CA LYS A 43 28.60 -23.57 -28.42
C LYS A 43 27.67 -23.08 -29.51
N VAL A 44 27.20 -21.85 -29.38
CA VAL A 44 26.21 -21.25 -30.29
C VAL A 44 26.84 -20.82 -31.62
N GLY A 45 28.12 -20.47 -31.63
CA GLY A 45 28.86 -20.13 -32.85
C GLY A 45 28.55 -18.74 -33.40
N LYS A 46 29.03 -18.47 -34.62
CA LYS A 46 28.60 -17.32 -35.43
C LYS A 46 27.15 -17.49 -35.90
N LYS A 47 26.46 -16.37 -36.11
CA LYS A 47 25.11 -16.34 -36.67
C LYS A 47 25.05 -17.03 -38.04
N GLN A 48 24.10 -17.94 -38.19
CA GLN A 48 23.77 -18.65 -39.42
C GLN A 48 22.56 -18.01 -40.11
N ALA A 49 22.33 -18.34 -41.38
CA ALA A 49 21.20 -17.81 -42.14
C ALA A 49 19.87 -18.36 -41.56
N GLY A 50 19.01 -17.46 -41.06
CA GLY A 50 17.72 -17.81 -40.43
C GLY A 50 17.68 -17.51 -38.93
N ASP A 51 18.84 -17.45 -38.27
CA ASP A 51 18.90 -17.23 -36.82
C ASP A 51 18.31 -15.86 -36.41
N GLN A 52 17.28 -15.89 -35.57
CA GLN A 52 16.75 -14.70 -34.90
C GLN A 52 17.24 -14.57 -33.47
N ALA A 53 17.55 -15.71 -32.83
CA ALA A 53 18.00 -15.75 -31.45
C ALA A 53 19.50 -15.44 -31.27
N VAL A 54 20.29 -15.50 -32.35
CA VAL A 54 21.75 -15.26 -32.34
C VAL A 54 22.09 -13.92 -33.00
N GLY A 55 22.88 -13.11 -32.30
CA GLY A 55 23.36 -11.81 -32.77
C GLY A 55 24.64 -11.89 -33.61
N ASP A 56 25.00 -10.77 -34.24
CA ASP A 56 26.06 -10.71 -35.24
C ASP A 56 27.49 -10.87 -34.67
N TYR A 57 27.64 -10.95 -33.34
CA TYR A 57 28.94 -11.00 -32.66
C TYR A 57 29.28 -12.36 -32.03
N GLY A 58 28.52 -13.42 -32.35
CA GLY A 58 28.86 -14.80 -31.96
C GLY A 58 30.24 -15.27 -32.44
N ILE A 59 30.85 -16.23 -31.75
CA ILE A 59 32.19 -16.75 -32.06
C ILE A 59 32.21 -18.28 -32.12
N GLY A 60 33.05 -18.80 -33.02
CA GLY A 60 33.33 -20.22 -33.16
C GLY A 60 32.34 -20.92 -34.08
N THR A 61 32.48 -22.23 -34.15
CA THR A 61 31.56 -23.13 -34.85
C THR A 61 30.51 -23.65 -33.87
N ARG A 62 29.27 -23.75 -34.35
CA ARG A 62 28.16 -24.29 -33.58
C ARG A 62 28.38 -25.79 -33.35
N ASN A 63 28.13 -26.28 -32.14
CA ASN A 63 28.08 -27.72 -31.84
C ASN A 63 26.63 -28.19 -31.70
N THR A 64 26.40 -29.50 -31.64
CA THR A 64 25.05 -30.09 -31.54
C THR A 64 24.22 -29.52 -30.38
N ARG A 65 24.84 -29.31 -29.22
CA ARG A 65 24.17 -28.66 -28.06
C ARG A 65 23.86 -27.19 -28.29
N GLY A 66 24.67 -26.51 -29.08
CA GLY A 66 24.43 -25.14 -29.55
C GLY A 66 23.24 -25.06 -30.50
N GLU A 67 23.03 -26.06 -31.35
CA GLU A 67 21.85 -26.14 -32.22
C GLU A 67 20.57 -26.28 -31.38
N LEU A 68 20.55 -27.25 -30.44
CA LEU A 68 19.43 -27.46 -29.52
C LEU A 68 19.11 -26.20 -28.70
N LEU A 69 20.14 -25.49 -28.22
CA LEU A 69 19.95 -24.24 -27.48
C LEU A 69 19.35 -23.15 -28.38
N VAL A 70 19.81 -23.03 -29.63
CA VAL A 70 19.27 -22.04 -30.58
C VAL A 70 17.82 -22.35 -30.90
N GLU A 71 17.48 -23.59 -31.25
CA GLU A 71 16.11 -24.02 -31.49
C GLU A 71 15.19 -23.76 -30.28
N PHE A 72 15.63 -24.10 -29.07
CA PHE A 72 14.92 -23.81 -27.83
C PHE A 72 14.66 -22.31 -27.66
N THR A 73 15.68 -21.47 -27.92
CA THR A 73 15.55 -20.02 -27.79
C THR A 73 14.61 -19.44 -28.82
N GLU A 74 14.63 -19.91 -30.06
CA GLU A 74 13.73 -19.44 -31.11
C GLU A 74 12.28 -19.81 -30.83
N ARG A 75 12.03 -21.05 -30.40
CA ARG A 75 10.69 -21.53 -30.00
C ARG A 75 10.11 -20.71 -28.85
N ASN A 76 10.94 -20.30 -27.89
CA ASN A 76 10.53 -19.50 -26.73
C ASN A 76 10.68 -17.99 -26.93
N ASN A 77 11.01 -17.54 -28.14
CA ASN A 77 11.26 -16.14 -28.50
C ASN A 77 12.29 -15.45 -27.57
N LEU A 78 13.31 -16.19 -27.16
CA LEU A 78 14.46 -15.75 -26.38
C LEU A 78 15.61 -15.34 -27.30
N ARG A 79 16.42 -14.37 -26.88
CA ARG A 79 17.65 -13.96 -27.57
C ARG A 79 18.86 -14.24 -26.71
N ILE A 80 19.93 -14.77 -27.32
CA ILE A 80 21.20 -15.09 -26.66
C ILE A 80 22.04 -13.82 -26.57
N LEU A 81 21.84 -13.05 -25.51
CA LEU A 81 22.31 -11.67 -25.38
C LEU A 81 23.82 -11.52 -25.54
N ASN A 82 24.59 -12.52 -25.11
CA ASN A 82 26.05 -12.56 -25.28
C ASN A 82 26.51 -12.31 -26.72
N THR A 83 25.70 -12.69 -27.71
CA THR A 83 26.02 -12.62 -29.14
C THR A 83 25.59 -11.31 -29.82
N PHE A 84 24.82 -10.45 -29.14
CA PHE A 84 24.32 -9.18 -29.70
C PHE A 84 25.23 -7.98 -29.42
N TYR A 85 26.19 -8.11 -28.50
CA TYR A 85 27.09 -7.01 -28.11
C TYR A 85 28.53 -7.27 -28.57
N ARG A 86 29.18 -6.23 -29.09
CA ARG A 86 30.57 -6.31 -29.57
C ARG A 86 31.54 -6.33 -28.39
N LYS A 87 32.25 -7.46 -28.21
CA LYS A 87 33.32 -7.60 -27.20
C LYS A 87 34.70 -7.78 -27.84
N ARG A 88 35.77 -7.42 -27.12
CA ARG A 88 37.16 -7.77 -27.50
C ARG A 88 37.34 -9.29 -27.41
N GLY A 89 38.12 -9.89 -28.31
CA GLY A 89 38.27 -11.36 -28.41
C GLY A 89 38.66 -12.06 -27.09
N ASN A 90 39.53 -11.43 -26.29
CA ASN A 90 39.93 -11.96 -24.97
C ASN A 90 38.85 -11.86 -23.88
N CYS A 91 37.74 -11.17 -24.11
CA CYS A 91 36.62 -10.99 -23.18
C CYS A 91 35.36 -11.76 -23.60
N LYS A 92 35.49 -12.76 -24.47
CA LYS A 92 34.35 -13.55 -24.97
C LYS A 92 34.26 -14.95 -24.37
N TRP A 93 35.37 -15.55 -23.97
CA TRP A 93 35.34 -16.87 -23.34
C TRP A 93 34.93 -16.78 -21.88
N THR A 94 34.14 -17.75 -21.44
CA THR A 94 33.59 -17.83 -20.08
C THR A 94 34.15 -19.03 -19.31
N TRP A 95 34.67 -20.04 -20.00
CA TRP A 95 35.31 -21.21 -19.39
C TRP A 95 36.69 -21.51 -20.00
N ARG A 96 37.63 -21.99 -19.18
CA ARG A 96 38.96 -22.45 -19.60
C ARG A 96 39.20 -23.89 -19.14
N SER A 97 39.77 -24.72 -20.00
CA SER A 97 40.13 -26.09 -19.61
C SER A 97 41.16 -26.13 -18.47
N PRO A 98 41.19 -27.21 -17.66
CA PRO A 98 42.17 -27.36 -16.57
C PRO A 98 43.62 -27.30 -17.03
N ASN A 99 43.91 -27.82 -18.23
CA ASN A 99 45.23 -27.75 -18.87
C ASN A 99 45.55 -26.36 -19.48
N GLY A 100 44.58 -25.45 -19.49
CA GLY A 100 44.75 -24.06 -19.88
C GLY A 100 44.77 -23.78 -21.39
N GLU A 101 44.68 -24.81 -22.23
CA GLU A 101 44.80 -24.72 -23.70
C GLU A 101 43.51 -24.26 -24.38
N ASN A 102 42.36 -24.71 -23.88
CA ASN A 102 41.07 -24.48 -24.52
C ASN A 102 40.27 -23.42 -23.76
N LYS A 103 39.66 -22.50 -24.51
CA LYS A 103 38.76 -21.47 -23.99
C LYS A 103 37.43 -21.55 -24.74
N LYS A 104 36.32 -21.59 -24.01
CA LYS A 104 34.98 -21.72 -24.59
C LYS A 104 34.04 -20.67 -24.01
N GLU A 105 33.04 -20.28 -24.78
CA GLU A 105 31.89 -19.51 -24.31
C GLU A 105 30.72 -20.50 -24.17
N ILE A 106 30.33 -20.77 -22.93
CA ILE A 106 29.28 -21.75 -22.57
C ILE A 106 28.25 -21.18 -21.57
N ASP A 107 28.58 -20.04 -20.97
CA ASP A 107 27.72 -19.32 -20.03
C ASP A 107 26.94 -18.22 -20.77
N PHE A 108 25.62 -18.36 -20.83
CA PHE A 108 24.75 -17.45 -21.58
C PHE A 108 23.71 -16.78 -20.70
N ILE A 109 23.40 -15.54 -21.05
CA ILE A 109 22.24 -14.80 -20.55
C ILE A 109 21.27 -14.62 -21.72
N MET A 110 20.01 -14.99 -21.52
CA MET A 110 18.96 -15.01 -22.52
C MET A 110 17.71 -14.27 -22.04
N SER A 111 17.01 -13.59 -22.96
CA SER A 111 15.84 -12.79 -22.63
C SER A 111 14.84 -12.72 -23.77
N ALA A 112 13.55 -12.70 -23.42
CA ALA A 112 12.45 -12.54 -24.37
C ALA A 112 12.16 -11.07 -24.74
N HIS A 113 12.83 -10.11 -24.10
CA HIS A 113 12.48 -8.69 -24.17
C HIS A 113 13.65 -7.85 -24.70
N PRO A 114 13.88 -7.80 -26.03
CA PRO A 114 14.96 -7.00 -26.60
C PRO A 114 14.78 -5.52 -26.25
N GLY A 115 15.65 -4.99 -25.39
CA GLY A 115 15.66 -3.57 -25.01
C GLY A 115 15.59 -3.30 -23.51
N ILE A 116 15.47 -4.32 -22.66
CA ILE A 116 15.73 -4.14 -21.23
C ILE A 116 17.25 -4.14 -20.94
N GLU A 117 18.06 -4.71 -21.81
CA GLU A 117 19.50 -4.90 -21.61
C GLU A 117 20.32 -3.79 -22.27
N GLN A 118 21.32 -3.31 -21.54
CA GLN A 118 22.24 -2.27 -22.01
C GLN A 118 23.53 -2.87 -22.54
N ASP A 119 24.03 -3.94 -21.90
CA ASP A 119 25.26 -4.63 -22.28
C ASP A 119 25.38 -6.00 -21.58
N VAL A 120 26.19 -6.89 -22.16
CA VAL A 120 26.65 -8.15 -21.53
C VAL A 120 28.17 -8.23 -21.64
N GLU A 121 28.87 -8.21 -20.50
CA GLU A 121 30.32 -8.24 -20.42
C GLU A 121 30.83 -9.49 -19.68
N VAL A 122 32.07 -9.89 -19.96
CA VAL A 122 32.76 -10.93 -19.20
C VAL A 122 33.86 -10.27 -18.38
N VAL A 123 33.68 -10.22 -17.07
CA VAL A 123 34.57 -9.55 -16.12
C VAL A 123 35.82 -10.42 -15.87
N GLY A 124 36.90 -9.81 -15.35
CA GLY A 124 38.24 -10.42 -15.23
C GLY A 124 38.30 -11.72 -14.42
N LYS A 125 39.50 -12.35 -14.43
CA LYS A 125 39.78 -13.63 -13.75
C LYS A 125 39.46 -13.58 -12.26
N VAL A 126 38.69 -14.55 -11.79
CA VAL A 126 38.55 -14.88 -10.36
C VAL A 126 39.59 -15.97 -10.03
N ARG A 127 40.38 -15.80 -8.97
CA ARG A 127 41.56 -16.65 -8.70
C ARG A 127 41.26 -18.11 -8.34
N CYS A 128 39.99 -18.46 -8.13
CA CYS A 128 39.56 -19.78 -7.61
C CYS A 128 38.63 -20.57 -8.54
N THR A 129 38.48 -20.18 -9.82
CA THR A 129 37.60 -20.89 -10.76
C THR A 129 38.16 -20.88 -12.19
N ASP A 130 37.84 -21.94 -12.92
CA ASP A 130 38.01 -22.12 -14.36
C ASP A 130 36.97 -21.35 -15.21
N HIS A 131 35.94 -20.80 -14.56
CA HIS A 131 34.97 -19.88 -15.17
C HIS A 131 35.31 -18.40 -14.96
N ARG A 132 34.75 -17.55 -15.82
CA ARG A 132 34.76 -16.09 -15.70
C ARG A 132 33.35 -15.59 -15.44
N ILE A 133 33.27 -14.50 -14.68
CA ILE A 133 31.99 -13.85 -14.37
C ILE A 133 31.40 -13.25 -15.65
N VAL A 134 30.19 -13.66 -15.97
CA VAL A 134 29.35 -13.01 -16.99
C VAL A 134 28.42 -12.02 -16.29
N GLN A 135 28.47 -10.76 -16.71
CA GLN A 135 27.69 -9.67 -16.15
C GLN A 135 26.79 -9.06 -17.22
N SER A 136 25.54 -8.78 -16.89
CA SER A 136 24.64 -8.01 -17.74
C SER A 136 24.08 -6.80 -16.99
N ARG A 137 23.98 -5.66 -17.67
CA ARG A 137 23.33 -4.47 -17.12
C ARG A 137 21.92 -4.36 -17.69
N ILE A 138 20.92 -4.45 -16.82
CA ILE A 138 19.50 -4.50 -17.20
C ILE A 138 18.75 -3.31 -16.62
N ARG A 139 17.95 -2.64 -17.46
CA ARG A 139 17.04 -1.54 -17.14
C ARG A 139 15.60 -2.02 -17.29
N LEU A 140 14.93 -2.25 -16.16
CA LEU A 140 13.54 -2.68 -16.12
C LEU A 140 12.60 -1.47 -15.96
N ASP A 141 11.53 -1.37 -16.75
CA ASP A 141 10.47 -0.38 -16.52
C ASP A 141 9.48 -0.91 -15.47
N LEU A 142 9.75 -0.57 -14.21
CA LEU A 142 8.92 -0.98 -13.07
C LEU A 142 7.66 -0.13 -12.88
N LYS A 143 7.38 0.87 -13.75
CA LYS A 143 6.18 1.71 -13.61
C LYS A 143 4.88 0.91 -13.67
N GLU A 144 4.88 -0.21 -14.39
CA GLU A 144 3.73 -1.12 -14.50
C GLU A 144 3.64 -2.10 -13.33
N ARG A 145 4.76 -2.48 -12.72
CA ARG A 145 4.80 -3.36 -11.54
C ARG A 145 4.01 -2.76 -10.37
N GLN A 146 4.08 -1.44 -10.15
CA GLN A 146 3.25 -0.77 -9.14
C GLN A 146 1.74 -0.85 -9.41
N LYS A 147 1.32 -0.96 -10.68
CA LYS A 147 -0.10 -1.17 -11.05
C LYS A 147 -0.52 -2.63 -10.90
N LEU A 148 0.41 -3.58 -11.08
CA LEU A 148 0.20 -5.03 -10.96
C LEU A 148 0.24 -5.51 -9.50
N ILE A 149 1.05 -4.88 -8.63
CA ILE A 149 1.15 -5.21 -7.20
C ILE A 149 -0.09 -4.74 -6.42
N ARG A 150 -0.77 -3.67 -6.86
CA ARG A 150 -1.97 -3.16 -6.18
C ARG A 150 -3.12 -4.16 -6.34
N LYS A 151 -3.35 -4.96 -5.30
CA LYS A 151 -4.52 -5.84 -5.18
C LYS A 151 -5.78 -4.98 -5.44
N LYS A 152 -6.58 -5.39 -6.43
CA LYS A 152 -7.87 -4.74 -6.69
C LYS A 152 -8.76 -4.91 -5.45
N PRO A 153 -9.57 -3.90 -5.09
CA PRO A 153 -10.46 -4.00 -3.94
C PRO A 153 -11.47 -5.14 -4.15
N ILE A 154 -11.96 -5.71 -3.04
CA ILE A 154 -13.01 -6.73 -3.05
C ILE A 154 -14.31 -6.09 -3.51
N ASN A 155 -15.12 -6.85 -4.26
CA ASN A 155 -16.46 -6.42 -4.61
C ASN A 155 -17.43 -6.72 -3.46
N GLU A 156 -17.40 -5.85 -2.43
CA GLU A 156 -18.24 -5.98 -1.24
C GLU A 156 -19.74 -5.96 -1.55
N LEU A 157 -20.15 -5.30 -2.64
CA LEU A 157 -21.56 -5.29 -3.06
C LEU A 157 -22.01 -6.66 -3.53
N ALA A 158 -21.19 -7.34 -4.33
CA ALA A 158 -21.48 -8.72 -4.76
C ALA A 158 -21.44 -9.69 -3.58
N LEU A 159 -20.46 -9.53 -2.67
CA LEU A 159 -20.38 -10.31 -1.44
C LEU A 159 -21.63 -10.14 -0.57
N ARG A 160 -22.17 -8.90 -0.46
CA ARG A 160 -23.39 -8.64 0.31
C ARG A 160 -24.62 -9.36 -0.26
N GLY A 161 -24.65 -9.65 -1.55
CA GLY A 161 -25.67 -10.53 -2.15
C GLY A 161 -25.55 -11.99 -1.71
N LYS A 162 -24.39 -12.41 -1.20
CA LYS A 162 -23.99 -13.79 -0.89
C LYS A 162 -23.46 -13.95 0.54
N VAL A 163 -24.00 -13.20 1.49
CA VAL A 163 -23.51 -13.18 2.88
C VAL A 163 -23.54 -14.56 3.53
N GLN A 164 -24.53 -15.40 3.21
CA GLN A 164 -24.62 -16.75 3.77
C GLN A 164 -23.49 -17.66 3.26
N GLU A 165 -23.19 -17.63 1.96
CA GLU A 165 -22.03 -18.35 1.39
C GLU A 165 -20.72 -17.88 2.04
N PHE A 166 -20.58 -16.57 2.27
CA PHE A 166 -19.42 -16.01 2.97
C PHE A 166 -19.28 -16.52 4.40
N ARG A 167 -20.37 -16.55 5.17
CA ARG A 167 -20.38 -17.06 6.56
C ARG A 167 -20.06 -18.55 6.63
N VAL A 168 -20.60 -19.36 5.72
CA VAL A 168 -20.30 -20.80 5.65
C VAL A 168 -18.83 -21.02 5.28
N SER A 169 -18.30 -20.27 4.31
CA SER A 169 -16.88 -20.35 3.95
C SER A 169 -15.97 -20.00 5.14
N LEU A 170 -16.29 -18.92 5.87
CA LEU A 170 -15.57 -18.55 7.09
C LEU A 170 -15.63 -19.67 8.14
N GLN A 171 -16.81 -20.21 8.42
CA GLN A 171 -17.01 -21.27 9.40
C GLN A 171 -16.13 -22.48 9.07
N ASN A 172 -16.15 -22.94 7.82
CA ASN A 172 -15.36 -24.09 7.38
C ASN A 172 -13.85 -23.84 7.53
N ARG A 173 -13.36 -22.64 7.18
CA ARG A 173 -11.95 -22.28 7.33
C ARG A 173 -11.51 -22.20 8.79
N TYR A 174 -12.34 -21.62 9.66
CA TYR A 174 -12.03 -21.55 11.09
C TYR A 174 -12.14 -22.89 11.81
N SER A 175 -13.04 -23.77 11.41
CA SER A 175 -13.15 -25.13 11.96
C SER A 175 -11.97 -26.02 11.56
N ALA A 176 -11.30 -25.72 10.44
CA ALA A 176 -10.10 -26.45 10.00
C ALA A 176 -8.82 -26.01 10.75
N LEU A 177 -8.86 -24.88 11.47
CA LEU A 177 -7.76 -24.47 12.35
C LEU A 177 -7.88 -25.24 13.68
N SER A 178 -6.83 -25.95 14.05
CA SER A 178 -6.68 -26.55 15.39
C SER A 178 -6.90 -25.47 16.48
N GLU A 179 -7.51 -25.86 17.60
CA GLU A 179 -7.60 -25.01 18.80
C GLU A 179 -6.20 -24.87 19.44
N GLU A 180 -5.31 -24.13 18.80
CA GLU A 180 -3.99 -23.83 19.34
C GLU A 180 -4.12 -22.73 20.39
N THR A 181 -4.15 -23.17 21.66
CA THR A 181 -4.35 -22.33 22.85
C THR A 181 -3.21 -21.34 23.13
N ASN A 182 -2.11 -21.38 22.38
CA ASN A 182 -0.90 -20.57 22.63
C ASN A 182 -0.46 -19.68 21.45
N LEU A 183 -1.34 -19.39 20.49
CA LEU A 183 -1.01 -18.47 19.41
C LEU A 183 -0.68 -17.06 19.93
N SER A 184 0.31 -16.43 19.28
CA SER A 184 0.65 -15.02 19.52
C SER A 184 -0.46 -14.10 19.02
N VAL A 185 -0.54 -12.88 19.57
CA VAL A 185 -1.53 -11.87 19.11
C VAL A 185 -1.36 -11.54 17.62
N ASP A 186 -0.12 -11.50 17.13
CA ASP A 186 0.20 -11.31 15.71
C ASP A 186 -0.37 -12.43 14.85
N THR A 187 -0.08 -13.68 15.19
CA THR A 187 -0.57 -14.85 14.44
C THR A 187 -2.08 -14.92 14.45
N MET A 188 -2.73 -14.63 15.60
CA MET A 188 -4.18 -14.58 15.69
C MET A 188 -4.79 -13.51 14.76
N ASN A 189 -4.21 -12.31 14.73
CA ASN A 189 -4.67 -11.23 13.86
C ASN A 189 -4.42 -11.54 12.38
N ASP A 190 -3.26 -12.10 12.04
CA ASP A 190 -2.90 -12.41 10.66
C ASP A 190 -3.78 -13.53 10.11
N ASN A 191 -4.09 -14.55 10.92
CA ASN A 191 -5.06 -15.59 10.57
C ASN A 191 -6.46 -14.98 10.38
N LEU A 192 -6.92 -14.14 11.31
CA LEU A 192 -8.23 -13.48 11.23
C LEU A 192 -8.37 -12.67 9.93
N THR A 193 -7.40 -11.79 9.68
CA THR A 193 -7.44 -10.88 8.52
C THR A 193 -7.25 -11.63 7.19
N SER A 194 -6.35 -12.61 7.14
CA SER A 194 -6.10 -13.39 5.91
C SER A 194 -7.30 -14.26 5.54
N ILE A 195 -7.89 -14.98 6.49
CA ILE A 195 -9.06 -15.83 6.25
C ILE A 195 -10.25 -15.00 5.77
N ILE A 196 -10.53 -13.86 6.44
CA ILE A 196 -11.60 -12.96 6.03
C ILE A 196 -11.38 -12.48 4.59
N MET A 197 -10.15 -12.09 4.25
CA MET A 197 -9.82 -11.60 2.92
C MET A 197 -9.90 -12.68 1.84
N GLU A 198 -9.44 -13.91 2.13
CA GLU A 198 -9.51 -15.04 1.22
C GLU A 198 -10.96 -15.44 0.93
N CYS A 199 -11.76 -15.69 1.97
CA CYS A 199 -13.18 -16.01 1.84
C CYS A 199 -13.94 -14.89 1.11
N ALA A 200 -13.59 -13.62 1.37
CA ALA A 200 -14.25 -12.49 0.73
C ALA A 200 -13.91 -12.39 -0.77
N VAL A 201 -12.67 -12.72 -1.15
CA VAL A 201 -12.26 -12.80 -2.56
C VAL A 201 -12.90 -14.00 -3.27
N GLU A 202 -13.02 -15.15 -2.61
CA GLU A 202 -13.68 -16.35 -3.14
C GLU A 202 -15.16 -16.10 -3.45
N VAL A 203 -15.90 -15.51 -2.50
CA VAL A 203 -17.36 -15.32 -2.62
C VAL A 203 -17.73 -14.07 -3.43
N GLY A 204 -17.10 -12.92 -3.11
CA GLY A 204 -17.41 -11.63 -3.72
C GLY A 204 -16.65 -11.35 -5.01
N GLY A 205 -15.51 -11.99 -5.22
CA GLY A 205 -14.58 -11.64 -6.29
C GLY A 205 -13.93 -10.26 -6.06
N ARG A 206 -13.08 -9.86 -7.01
CA ARG A 206 -12.47 -8.53 -7.02
C ARG A 206 -13.23 -7.59 -7.93
N VAL A 207 -13.25 -6.30 -7.58
CA VAL A 207 -13.86 -5.25 -8.41
C VAL A 207 -13.21 -5.26 -9.78
N VAL A 208 -14.00 -5.56 -10.80
CA VAL A 208 -13.61 -5.39 -12.20
C VAL A 208 -13.80 -3.92 -12.55
N ARG A 209 -12.80 -3.30 -13.19
CA ARG A 209 -12.96 -1.95 -13.73
C ARG A 209 -14.00 -2.01 -14.85
N GLN A 210 -15.22 -1.63 -14.51
CA GLN A 210 -16.24 -1.38 -15.52
C GLN A 210 -15.90 -0.09 -16.26
N ASP A 211 -16.25 -0.09 -17.54
CA ASP A 211 -16.10 1.08 -18.38
C ASP A 211 -17.03 2.17 -17.87
N THR A 212 -16.46 3.24 -17.30
CA THR A 212 -17.21 4.35 -16.71
C THR A 212 -18.11 5.11 -17.69
N GLY A 213 -18.07 4.79 -19.00
CA GLY A 213 -18.74 5.55 -20.06
C GLY A 213 -18.15 6.95 -20.29
N LYS A 214 -17.13 7.34 -19.51
CA LYS A 214 -16.51 8.67 -19.53
C LYS A 214 -15.91 9.05 -20.89
N LEU A 215 -15.51 8.06 -21.68
CA LEU A 215 -15.04 8.23 -23.05
C LEU A 215 -15.94 7.44 -24.00
N SER A 216 -16.28 8.03 -25.14
CA SER A 216 -17.04 7.34 -26.19
C SER A 216 -16.25 6.16 -26.75
N GLN A 217 -16.97 5.20 -27.33
CA GLN A 217 -16.32 4.04 -27.97
C GLN A 217 -15.42 4.48 -29.13
N GLU A 218 -15.81 5.52 -29.87
CA GLU A 218 -14.97 6.10 -30.92
C GLU A 218 -13.66 6.66 -30.39
N THR A 219 -13.68 7.43 -29.29
CA THR A 219 -12.45 7.95 -28.67
C THR A 219 -11.56 6.81 -28.17
N LYS A 220 -12.13 5.73 -27.64
CA LYS A 220 -11.38 4.54 -27.25
C LYS A 220 -10.74 3.84 -28.44
N ASN A 221 -11.46 3.73 -29.56
CA ASN A 221 -10.94 3.14 -30.79
C ASN A 221 -9.78 3.98 -31.36
N LEU A 222 -9.86 5.31 -31.31
CA LEU A 222 -8.74 6.19 -31.71
C LEU A 222 -7.52 6.03 -30.79
N ILE A 223 -7.72 5.87 -29.47
CA ILE A 223 -6.64 5.58 -28.53
C ILE A 223 -5.98 4.23 -28.84
N LYS A 224 -6.78 3.19 -29.12
CA LYS A 224 -6.25 1.87 -29.54
C LYS A 224 -5.49 1.97 -30.87
N LYS A 225 -6.03 2.68 -31.86
CA LYS A 225 -5.37 2.95 -33.15
C LYS A 225 -3.99 3.60 -32.92
N ARG A 226 -3.91 4.59 -32.04
CA ARG A 226 -2.64 5.23 -31.65
C ARG A 226 -1.65 4.26 -30.98
N GLN A 227 -2.15 3.33 -30.16
CA GLN A 227 -1.29 2.36 -29.46
C GLN A 227 -0.69 1.30 -30.41
N ILE A 228 -1.40 0.96 -31.48
CA ILE A 228 -0.99 -0.07 -32.45
C ILE A 228 -0.10 0.53 -33.55
N MET A 229 -0.20 1.84 -33.80
CA MET A 229 0.57 2.55 -34.83
C MET A 229 2.08 2.47 -34.54
N LYS A 230 2.82 1.79 -35.42
CA LYS A 230 4.29 1.75 -35.41
C LYS A 230 4.82 2.99 -36.14
N VAL A 231 5.82 3.64 -35.57
CA VAL A 231 6.44 4.84 -36.15
C VAL A 231 7.74 4.43 -36.83
N SER A 232 7.80 4.50 -38.16
CA SER A 232 9.02 4.23 -38.93
C SER A 232 9.42 5.40 -39.83
N SER A 233 8.47 6.20 -40.32
CA SER A 233 8.71 7.34 -41.22
C SER A 233 8.44 8.72 -40.58
N THR A 234 8.88 9.78 -41.26
CA THR A 234 8.60 11.18 -40.86
C THR A 234 7.10 11.51 -40.99
N THR A 235 6.41 10.92 -41.97
CA THR A 235 4.97 11.07 -42.20
C THR A 235 4.16 10.46 -41.05
N ASP A 236 4.58 9.29 -40.54
CA ASP A 236 3.93 8.64 -39.38
C ASP A 236 4.01 9.50 -38.12
N LYS A 237 5.08 10.29 -37.96
CA LYS A 237 5.22 11.21 -36.81
C LYS A 237 4.20 12.36 -36.88
N ILE A 238 3.91 12.86 -38.09
CA ILE A 238 2.92 13.92 -38.31
C ILE A 238 1.51 13.36 -38.05
N GLU A 239 1.20 12.19 -38.62
CA GLU A 239 -0.08 11.52 -38.38
C GLU A 239 -0.31 11.20 -36.90
N LEU A 240 0.73 10.74 -36.19
CA LEU A 240 0.66 10.49 -34.75
C LEU A 240 0.39 11.77 -33.94
N ALA A 241 0.98 12.90 -34.36
CA ALA A 241 0.76 14.20 -33.73
C ALA A 241 -0.68 14.70 -33.96
N GLU A 242 -1.20 14.57 -35.18
CA GLU A 242 -2.59 14.92 -35.52
C GLU A 242 -3.60 14.02 -34.81
N LEU A 243 -3.35 12.70 -34.81
CA LEU A 243 -4.15 11.73 -34.07
C LEU A 243 -4.16 12.06 -32.57
N SER A 244 -3.02 12.49 -32.01
CA SER A 244 -2.92 12.91 -30.61
C SER A 244 -3.72 14.20 -30.34
N LYS A 245 -3.68 15.19 -31.25
CA LYS A 245 -4.51 16.41 -31.16
C LYS A 245 -6.00 16.05 -31.21
N LEU A 246 -6.41 15.18 -32.14
CA LEU A 246 -7.79 14.73 -32.28
C LEU A 246 -8.28 13.98 -31.03
N ILE A 247 -7.48 13.04 -30.52
CA ILE A 247 -7.78 12.30 -29.28
C ILE A 247 -7.97 13.27 -28.10
N ASN A 248 -7.09 14.28 -27.96
CA ASN A 248 -7.20 15.24 -26.87
C ASN A 248 -8.47 16.10 -26.98
N ARG A 249 -8.80 16.59 -28.19
CA ARG A 249 -10.05 17.33 -28.44
C ARG A 249 -11.28 16.49 -28.08
N ARG A 250 -11.32 15.22 -28.53
CA ARG A 250 -12.44 14.31 -28.23
C ARG A 250 -12.52 13.91 -26.75
N LYS A 251 -11.39 13.68 -26.08
CA LYS A 251 -11.36 13.43 -24.62
C LYS A 251 -11.99 14.59 -23.84
N VAL A 252 -11.62 15.84 -24.16
CA VAL A 252 -12.19 17.02 -23.50
C VAL A 252 -13.71 17.07 -23.74
N ARG A 253 -14.16 16.83 -24.97
CA ARG A 253 -15.58 16.80 -25.32
C ARG A 253 -16.36 15.70 -24.59
N ASP A 254 -15.86 14.47 -24.62
CA ASP A 254 -16.50 13.32 -23.96
C ASP A 254 -16.60 13.51 -22.44
N VAL A 255 -15.54 14.02 -21.81
CA VAL A 255 -15.53 14.33 -20.37
C VAL A 255 -16.51 15.46 -20.03
N ARG A 256 -16.60 16.50 -20.88
CA ARG A 256 -17.59 17.56 -20.70
C ARG A 256 -19.02 17.02 -20.80
N ARG A 257 -19.33 16.25 -21.84
CA ARG A 257 -20.65 15.60 -22.01
C ARG A 257 -21.01 14.75 -20.80
N TYR A 258 -20.11 13.85 -20.40
CA TYR A 258 -20.29 12.97 -19.25
C TYR A 258 -20.53 13.75 -17.95
N ASN A 259 -19.78 14.84 -17.72
CA ASN A 259 -19.99 15.68 -16.54
C ASN A 259 -21.34 16.41 -16.59
N MET A 260 -21.75 16.88 -17.78
CA MET A 260 -23.01 17.59 -17.99
C MET A 260 -24.22 16.68 -17.74
N GLU A 261 -24.24 15.47 -18.29
CA GLU A 261 -25.28 14.46 -18.06
C GLU A 261 -25.45 14.16 -16.56
N ARG A 262 -24.33 14.07 -15.82
CA ARG A 262 -24.36 13.84 -14.37
C ARG A 262 -24.84 15.03 -13.57
N ILE A 263 -24.55 16.25 -14.02
CA ILE A 263 -25.09 17.47 -13.41
C ILE A 263 -26.59 17.48 -13.62
N GLU A 264 -27.06 17.25 -14.84
CA GLU A 264 -28.48 17.23 -15.19
C GLU A 264 -29.25 16.17 -14.41
N HIS A 265 -28.73 14.94 -14.35
CA HIS A 265 -29.34 13.87 -13.55
C HIS A 265 -29.38 14.20 -12.06
N ALA A 266 -28.33 14.84 -11.52
CA ALA A 266 -28.32 15.23 -10.11
C ALA A 266 -29.30 16.37 -9.81
N LEU A 267 -29.45 17.34 -10.72
CA LEU A 267 -30.44 18.42 -10.58
C LEU A 267 -31.87 17.86 -10.64
N LYS A 268 -32.15 16.96 -11.59
CA LYS A 268 -33.46 16.29 -11.72
C LYS A 268 -33.87 15.49 -10.48
N ASN A 269 -32.89 14.89 -9.79
CA ASN A 269 -33.16 14.08 -8.60
C ASN A 269 -33.03 14.86 -7.28
N GLY A 270 -33.04 16.20 -7.31
CA GLY A 270 -32.93 17.03 -6.09
C GLY A 270 -31.59 16.89 -5.35
N GLY A 271 -30.53 16.45 -6.03
CA GLY A 271 -29.25 16.13 -5.43
C GLY A 271 -28.45 17.38 -5.02
N SER A 272 -27.83 17.33 -3.83
CA SER A 272 -26.94 18.39 -3.35
C SER A 272 -25.79 18.67 -4.32
N VAL A 273 -25.65 19.94 -4.75
CA VAL A 273 -24.55 20.44 -5.59
C VAL A 273 -23.17 20.14 -4.99
N LYS A 274 -23.06 20.13 -3.65
CA LYS A 274 -21.81 19.78 -2.93
C LYS A 274 -21.48 18.29 -3.02
N ALA A 275 -22.48 17.41 -3.04
CA ALA A 275 -22.29 15.99 -3.27
C ALA A 275 -21.92 15.71 -4.74
N LEU A 276 -22.56 16.43 -5.67
CA LEU A 276 -22.26 16.39 -7.10
C LEU A 276 -20.83 16.86 -7.41
N LYS A 277 -20.37 17.99 -6.86
CA LYS A 277 -18.99 18.48 -7.04
C LYS A 277 -17.94 17.45 -6.58
N ARG A 278 -18.18 16.79 -5.44
CA ARG A 278 -17.35 15.66 -4.96
C ARG A 278 -17.38 14.48 -5.93
N LYS A 279 -18.58 14.14 -6.43
CA LYS A 279 -18.80 13.07 -7.40
C LYS A 279 -18.25 13.39 -8.80
N LEU A 280 -18.07 14.66 -9.19
CA LEU A 280 -17.51 15.12 -10.46
C LEU A 280 -15.99 15.22 -10.44
N GLY A 281 -15.39 15.44 -9.26
CA GLY A 281 -13.95 15.34 -9.01
C GLY A 281 -13.43 13.90 -9.09
N ILE A 282 -13.78 13.15 -10.13
CA ILE A 282 -13.34 11.76 -10.34
C ILE A 282 -11.92 11.78 -10.89
N GLY A 283 -10.98 11.77 -9.94
CA GLY A 283 -9.56 11.54 -10.09
C GLY A 283 -8.91 11.67 -8.72
N LYS A 284 -7.90 10.85 -8.41
CA LYS A 284 -7.10 11.10 -7.20
C LYS A 284 -6.53 12.52 -7.32
N SER A 285 -6.87 13.41 -6.39
CA SER A 285 -6.22 14.72 -6.29
C SER A 285 -4.73 14.45 -6.11
N ARG A 286 -3.95 14.69 -7.15
CA ARG A 286 -2.50 14.50 -7.10
C ARG A 286 -1.89 15.82 -6.68
N MET A 287 -1.00 15.73 -5.71
CA MET A 287 -0.14 16.84 -5.33
C MET A 287 0.95 16.97 -6.40
N TYR A 288 0.90 18.07 -7.17
CA TYR A 288 1.79 18.31 -8.31
C TYR A 288 2.98 19.20 -7.97
N ALA A 289 2.89 19.95 -6.89
CA ALA A 289 3.93 20.85 -6.43
C ALA A 289 3.91 20.92 -4.90
N LEU A 290 5.09 21.00 -4.30
CA LEU A 290 5.27 21.31 -2.89
C LEU A 290 6.42 22.30 -2.72
N ARG A 291 6.30 23.13 -1.68
CA ARG A 291 7.36 23.99 -1.18
C ARG A 291 8.22 23.20 -0.19
N ASP A 292 9.54 23.21 -0.38
CA ASP A 292 10.48 22.66 0.59
C ASP A 292 10.77 23.62 1.75
N LYS A 293 11.61 23.20 2.71
CA LYS A 293 11.96 23.99 3.90
C LYS A 293 12.67 25.31 3.57
N GLU A 294 13.35 25.36 2.42
CA GLU A 294 14.06 26.54 1.91
C GLU A 294 13.14 27.50 1.13
N GLY A 295 11.85 27.15 1.00
CA GLY A 295 10.86 27.96 0.28
C GLY A 295 10.81 27.69 -1.23
N LYS A 296 11.58 26.73 -1.74
CA LYS A 296 11.64 26.41 -3.17
C LYS A 296 10.53 25.44 -3.56
N ILE A 297 9.83 25.76 -4.65
CA ILE A 297 8.76 24.92 -5.19
C ILE A 297 9.35 23.84 -6.09
N THR A 298 9.00 22.58 -5.82
CA THR A 298 9.39 21.43 -6.63
C THR A 298 8.17 20.74 -7.22
N THR A 299 8.25 20.35 -8.50
CA THR A 299 7.24 19.55 -9.22
C THR A 299 7.66 18.09 -9.45
N ASN A 300 8.90 17.74 -9.08
CA ASN A 300 9.40 16.37 -9.16
C ASN A 300 8.69 15.48 -8.13
N MET A 301 8.02 14.45 -8.63
CA MET A 301 7.19 13.54 -7.85
C MET A 301 7.98 12.83 -6.73
N ASP A 302 9.17 12.29 -7.00
CA ASP A 302 9.93 11.59 -5.97
C ASP A 302 10.41 12.55 -4.86
N ARG A 303 10.73 13.80 -5.22
CA ARG A 303 11.10 14.84 -4.25
C ARG A 303 9.89 15.33 -3.44
N ILE A 304 8.69 15.38 -4.02
CA ILE A 304 7.44 15.69 -3.29
C ILE A 304 7.21 14.68 -2.16
N VAL A 305 7.45 13.37 -2.40
CA VAL A 305 7.31 12.34 -1.34
C VAL A 305 8.34 12.57 -0.23
N LYS A 306 9.60 12.86 -0.57
CA LYS A 306 10.65 13.15 0.41
C LYS A 306 10.35 14.39 1.25
N ILE A 307 9.90 15.48 0.63
CA ILE A 307 9.51 16.71 1.34
C ILE A 307 8.39 16.42 2.35
N ALA A 308 7.38 15.64 1.94
CA ALA A 308 6.31 15.23 2.85
C ALA A 308 6.85 14.34 3.98
N GLU A 309 7.71 13.38 3.66
CA GLU A 309 8.34 12.50 4.65
C GLU A 309 9.13 13.28 5.71
N GLU A 310 10.00 14.19 5.27
CA GLU A 310 10.81 15.03 6.16
C GLU A 310 9.96 15.97 7.02
N PHE A 311 8.91 16.55 6.45
CA PHE A 311 7.99 17.44 7.16
C PHE A 311 7.26 16.70 8.29
N TYR A 312 6.67 15.54 8.01
CA TYR A 312 5.94 14.78 9.03
C TYR A 312 6.86 14.03 10.00
N ARG A 313 8.08 13.67 9.57
CA ARG A 313 9.12 13.14 10.47
C ARG A 313 9.52 14.15 11.53
N ASP A 314 9.67 15.40 11.13
CA ASP A 314 9.93 16.52 12.04
C ASP A 314 8.70 16.81 12.91
N LEU A 315 7.51 16.85 12.30
CA LEU A 315 6.25 17.08 13.02
C LEU A 315 5.95 16.03 14.09
N TYR A 316 6.30 14.75 13.88
CA TYR A 316 6.06 13.67 14.84
C TYR A 316 7.29 13.34 15.71
N SER A 317 8.37 14.12 15.61
CA SER A 317 9.49 14.01 16.52
C SER A 317 9.12 14.58 17.90
N SER A 318 9.34 13.81 18.97
CA SER A 318 9.14 14.28 20.34
C SER A 318 10.34 15.12 20.80
N ARG A 319 10.08 16.13 21.64
CA ARG A 319 11.12 16.89 22.34
C ARG A 319 11.47 16.28 23.69
N ASP A 320 10.64 15.37 24.19
CA ASP A 320 10.88 14.65 25.43
C ASP A 320 11.79 13.45 25.16
N ASN A 321 12.90 13.38 25.89
CA ASN A 321 13.80 12.23 25.92
C ASN A 321 13.34 11.19 26.96
N HIS A 322 12.13 11.33 27.49
CA HIS A 322 11.51 10.29 28.30
C HIS A 322 11.19 9.12 27.38
N ASP A 323 12.09 8.14 27.36
CA ASP A 323 11.68 6.80 26.95
C ASP A 323 10.42 6.44 27.75
N LEU A 324 9.40 5.93 27.07
CA LEU A 324 8.23 5.27 27.67
C LEU A 324 8.62 3.99 28.46
N ASN A 325 9.83 3.95 29.01
CA ASN A 325 10.40 2.93 29.87
C ASN A 325 10.05 3.18 31.35
N THR A 326 9.17 4.13 31.65
CA THR A 326 8.67 4.31 33.01
C THR A 326 7.88 3.06 33.44
N ILE A 327 8.32 2.53 34.57
CA ILE A 327 7.86 1.35 35.32
C ILE A 327 6.42 0.97 34.99
N ARG A 328 6.22 -0.19 34.33
CA ARG A 328 4.93 -0.89 34.31
C ARG A 328 4.55 -1.14 35.77
N THR A 329 3.65 -0.34 36.32
CA THR A 329 3.06 -0.64 37.61
C THR A 329 2.33 -1.97 37.48
N SER A 330 2.64 -2.91 38.38
CA SER A 330 2.10 -4.27 38.38
C SER A 330 0.62 -4.24 38.78
N SER A 331 -0.25 -3.90 37.84
CA SER A 331 -1.65 -4.30 37.89
C SER A 331 -1.73 -5.78 37.51
N ASN A 332 -2.36 -6.63 38.32
CA ASN A 332 -2.60 -8.02 37.95
C ASN A 332 -3.52 -8.06 36.73
N PRO A 333 -3.05 -8.54 35.55
CA PRO A 333 -3.89 -8.63 34.36
C PRO A 333 -5.11 -9.53 34.56
N ASP A 334 -5.03 -10.46 35.52
CA ASP A 334 -6.08 -11.41 35.88
C ASP A 334 -7.35 -10.74 36.45
N ASP A 335 -7.26 -9.51 36.97
CA ASP A 335 -8.43 -8.77 37.47
C ASP A 335 -9.21 -8.06 36.35
N THR A 336 -8.70 -8.06 35.11
CA THR A 336 -9.38 -7.40 33.98
C THR A 336 -10.43 -8.33 33.36
N PRO A 337 -11.71 -7.94 33.30
CA PRO A 337 -12.74 -8.78 32.74
C PRO A 337 -12.49 -9.05 31.24
N PRO A 338 -12.68 -10.30 30.77
CA PRO A 338 -12.49 -10.65 29.37
C PRO A 338 -13.42 -9.86 28.46
N VAL A 339 -13.06 -9.71 27.19
CA VAL A 339 -13.87 -8.98 26.21
C VAL A 339 -15.06 -9.83 25.79
N MET A 340 -16.27 -9.36 26.08
CA MET A 340 -17.49 -10.06 25.70
C MET A 340 -17.81 -9.87 24.22
N ILE A 341 -18.37 -10.90 23.60
CA ILE A 341 -18.84 -10.87 22.20
C ILE A 341 -19.84 -9.71 21.98
N GLU A 342 -20.71 -9.46 22.96
CA GLU A 342 -21.69 -8.36 22.91
C GLU A 342 -21.03 -6.97 22.90
N GLU A 343 -19.91 -6.79 23.61
CA GLU A 343 -19.15 -5.53 23.56
C GLU A 343 -18.59 -5.28 22.16
N VAL A 344 -18.04 -6.33 21.54
CA VAL A 344 -17.52 -6.29 20.17
C VAL A 344 -18.66 -6.01 19.18
N ARG A 345 -19.80 -6.68 19.34
CA ARG A 345 -21.00 -6.50 18.50
C ARG A 345 -21.48 -5.06 18.54
N LYS A 346 -21.73 -4.50 19.74
CA LYS A 346 -22.17 -3.11 19.92
C LYS A 346 -21.16 -2.11 19.34
N ALA A 347 -19.87 -2.33 19.57
CA ALA A 347 -18.82 -1.49 19.00
C ALA A 347 -18.83 -1.53 17.47
N LEU A 348 -18.92 -2.73 16.88
CA LEU A 348 -18.93 -2.94 15.43
C LEU A 348 -20.17 -2.33 14.78
N GLU A 349 -21.35 -2.52 15.35
CA GLU A 349 -22.61 -1.94 14.85
C GLU A 349 -22.54 -0.41 14.75
N SER A 350 -21.94 0.24 15.75
CA SER A 350 -21.74 1.70 15.77
C SER A 350 -20.80 2.22 14.67
N MET A 351 -19.97 1.36 14.06
CA MET A 351 -19.06 1.76 12.98
C MET A 351 -19.82 1.98 11.66
N GLN A 352 -19.58 3.12 11.00
CA GLN A 352 -20.21 3.42 9.72
C GLN A 352 -19.70 2.50 8.60
N ARG A 353 -20.61 1.99 7.77
CA ARG A 353 -20.29 1.23 6.57
C ARG A 353 -19.67 2.10 5.46
N GLY A 354 -18.96 1.47 4.53
CA GLY A 354 -18.38 2.15 3.35
C GLY A 354 -17.20 3.08 3.67
N LYS A 355 -16.51 2.86 4.79
CA LYS A 355 -15.26 3.56 5.14
C LYS A 355 -14.05 2.86 4.52
N ALA A 356 -12.98 3.63 4.31
CA ALA A 356 -11.74 3.09 3.78
C ALA A 356 -11.07 2.12 4.77
N ALA A 357 -10.51 1.03 4.23
CA ALA A 357 -9.70 0.06 4.96
C ALA A 357 -8.29 0.60 5.27
N GLY A 358 -7.61 -0.06 6.20
CA GLY A 358 -6.19 0.14 6.49
C GLY A 358 -5.28 -0.58 5.49
N GLU A 359 -4.05 -0.87 5.92
CA GLU A 359 -3.07 -1.64 5.12
C GLU A 359 -3.56 -3.08 4.83
N ASP A 360 -4.22 -3.70 5.82
CA ASP A 360 -4.82 -5.05 5.78
C ASP A 360 -5.97 -5.22 4.77
N GLN A 361 -6.51 -4.12 4.23
CA GLN A 361 -7.67 -4.09 3.31
C GLN A 361 -8.99 -4.63 3.92
N VAL A 362 -9.03 -4.93 5.22
CA VAL A 362 -10.25 -5.37 5.89
C VAL A 362 -11.13 -4.15 6.17
N THR A 363 -12.39 -4.19 5.75
CA THR A 363 -13.37 -3.14 5.98
C THR A 363 -14.33 -3.47 7.13
N SER A 364 -14.99 -2.45 7.67
CA SER A 364 -16.08 -2.63 8.63
C SER A 364 -17.22 -3.47 8.07
N ASP A 365 -17.41 -3.43 6.75
CA ASP A 365 -18.48 -4.13 6.06
C ASP A 365 -18.22 -5.63 6.07
N LEU A 366 -16.97 -6.06 5.79
CA LEU A 366 -16.57 -7.46 5.88
C LEU A 366 -16.71 -8.02 7.30
N LEU A 367 -16.32 -7.25 8.32
CA LEU A 367 -16.48 -7.68 9.71
C LEU A 367 -17.96 -7.84 10.09
N LYS A 368 -18.82 -6.91 9.67
CA LYS A 368 -20.28 -7.00 9.91
C LYS A 368 -20.92 -8.17 9.18
N ASP A 369 -20.51 -8.39 7.94
CA ASP A 369 -21.11 -9.41 7.08
C ASP A 369 -20.63 -10.82 7.51
N GLY A 370 -19.44 -10.92 8.12
CA GLY A 370 -18.86 -12.16 8.67
C GLY A 370 -19.62 -12.79 9.85
N GLY A 371 -20.48 -12.04 10.53
CA GLY A 371 -21.41 -12.60 11.52
C GLY A 371 -20.75 -13.12 12.81
N GLN A 372 -21.39 -14.11 13.42
CA GLN A 372 -21.07 -14.57 14.78
C GLN A 372 -19.65 -15.13 14.93
N ILE A 373 -19.19 -15.94 13.98
CA ILE A 373 -17.84 -16.54 14.01
C ILE A 373 -16.74 -15.47 14.05
N VAL A 374 -16.89 -14.37 13.32
CA VAL A 374 -15.92 -13.27 13.33
C VAL A 374 -15.95 -12.53 14.67
N LEU A 375 -17.13 -12.33 15.26
CA LEU A 375 -17.26 -11.69 16.58
C LEU A 375 -16.58 -12.51 17.68
N GLU A 376 -16.72 -13.84 17.65
CA GLU A 376 -16.06 -14.75 18.59
C GLU A 376 -14.54 -14.65 18.48
N LYS A 377 -13.99 -14.78 17.26
CA LYS A 377 -12.53 -14.67 17.04
C LYS A 377 -11.97 -13.29 17.42
N LEU A 378 -12.72 -12.22 17.17
CA LEU A 378 -12.36 -10.87 17.62
C LEU A 378 -12.34 -10.76 19.15
N ALA A 379 -13.37 -11.28 19.84
CA ALA A 379 -13.44 -11.26 21.30
C ALA A 379 -12.27 -12.02 21.94
N THR A 380 -11.92 -13.19 21.40
CA THR A 380 -10.75 -13.97 21.83
C THR A 380 -9.46 -13.17 21.62
N LEU A 381 -9.25 -12.60 20.44
CA LEU A 381 -8.07 -11.78 20.13
C LEU A 381 -7.95 -10.58 21.06
N PHE A 382 -9.03 -9.84 21.28
CA PHE A 382 -9.02 -8.65 22.14
C PHE A 382 -8.77 -8.99 23.61
N THR A 383 -9.35 -10.09 24.09
CA THR A 383 -9.08 -10.60 25.44
C THR A 383 -7.60 -10.97 25.58
N ARG A 384 -7.03 -11.66 24.59
CA ARG A 384 -5.60 -12.01 24.58
C ARG A 384 -4.71 -10.76 24.58
N CYS A 385 -5.08 -9.70 23.85
CA CYS A 385 -4.34 -8.43 23.85
C CYS A 385 -4.32 -7.79 25.24
N LEU A 386 -5.47 -7.77 25.94
CA LEU A 386 -5.56 -7.22 27.30
C LEU A 386 -4.73 -8.04 28.30
N LEU A 387 -4.86 -9.36 28.29
CA LEU A 387 -4.14 -10.25 29.23
C LEU A 387 -2.61 -10.20 29.03
N THR A 388 -2.16 -10.12 27.78
CA THR A 388 -0.71 -10.11 27.46
C THR A 388 -0.10 -8.71 27.52
N GLY A 389 -0.91 -7.65 27.53
CA GLY A 389 -0.45 -6.27 27.37
C GLY A 389 0.26 -6.03 26.03
N ARG A 390 -0.08 -6.80 24.99
CA ARG A 390 0.52 -6.74 23.65
C ARG A 390 -0.56 -6.52 22.59
N VAL A 391 -0.20 -5.81 21.52
CA VAL A 391 -1.03 -5.66 20.32
C VAL A 391 -0.28 -6.17 19.09
N PRO A 392 -0.98 -6.65 18.06
CA PRO A 392 -0.37 -7.00 16.77
C PRO A 392 0.47 -5.86 16.19
N GLU A 393 1.65 -6.18 15.67
CA GLU A 393 2.58 -5.23 15.07
C GLU A 393 1.97 -4.58 13.82
N SER A 394 1.10 -5.30 13.11
CA SER A 394 0.35 -4.78 11.96
C SER A 394 -0.57 -3.60 12.32
N TRP A 395 -0.94 -3.43 13.61
CA TRP A 395 -1.74 -2.30 14.09
C TRP A 395 -0.91 -1.03 14.38
N LYS A 396 0.41 -1.15 14.39
CA LYS A 396 1.33 -0.05 14.74
C LYS A 396 1.66 0.86 13.56
N ASN A 397 1.42 0.44 12.31
CA ASN A 397 1.60 1.31 11.13
C ASN A 397 0.30 2.01 10.74
N ALA A 398 0.39 3.30 10.39
CA ALA A 398 -0.72 4.11 9.89
C ALA A 398 -0.45 4.63 8.48
N ASN A 399 -1.39 4.42 7.56
CA ASN A 399 -1.31 5.01 6.22
C ASN A 399 -1.89 6.43 6.22
N ILE A 400 -1.06 7.46 6.15
CA ILE A 400 -1.46 8.86 6.20
C ILE A 400 -1.85 9.34 4.80
N ILE A 401 -3.09 9.80 4.66
CA ILE A 401 -3.59 10.51 3.48
C ILE A 401 -3.69 12.01 3.80
N LEU A 402 -3.12 12.84 2.93
CA LEU A 402 -3.16 14.29 3.09
C LEU A 402 -4.42 14.89 2.45
N ILE A 403 -5.18 15.64 3.23
CA ILE A 403 -6.37 16.37 2.77
C ILE A 403 -6.14 17.87 2.90
N HIS A 404 -6.16 18.60 1.79
CA HIS A 404 -6.05 20.05 1.80
C HIS A 404 -7.24 20.68 2.56
N LYS A 405 -6.94 21.58 3.50
CA LYS A 405 -7.94 22.27 4.34
C LYS A 405 -8.30 23.63 3.76
N LYS A 406 -7.34 24.56 3.69
CA LYS A 406 -7.48 25.96 3.22
C LYS A 406 -6.09 26.57 2.99
N GLY A 407 -5.97 27.66 2.24
CA GLY A 407 -4.68 28.34 1.99
C GLY A 407 -3.91 27.78 0.79
N ASP A 408 -2.62 28.14 0.69
CA ASP A 408 -1.70 27.70 -0.38
C ASP A 408 -1.63 26.17 -0.44
N ASP A 409 -1.92 25.59 -1.60
CA ASP A 409 -1.89 24.14 -1.83
C ASP A 409 -0.46 23.59 -2.00
N LYS A 410 0.55 24.47 -2.05
CA LYS A 410 1.96 24.09 -2.09
C LYS A 410 2.57 23.98 -0.69
N ASP A 411 1.89 24.43 0.35
CA ASP A 411 2.35 24.37 1.73
C ASP A 411 1.71 23.20 2.48
N LEU A 412 2.54 22.28 3.00
CA LEU A 412 2.10 21.12 3.76
C LEU A 412 1.40 21.49 5.08
N LYS A 413 1.63 22.69 5.64
CA LYS A 413 0.92 23.16 6.83
C LYS A 413 -0.59 23.28 6.62
N ASN A 414 -1.00 23.50 5.37
CA ASN A 414 -2.40 23.63 4.96
C ASN A 414 -3.11 22.28 4.74
N TYR A 415 -2.40 21.16 4.95
CA TYR A 415 -2.94 19.82 4.82
C TYR A 415 -3.21 19.18 6.19
N ARG A 416 -4.30 18.43 6.25
CA ARG A 416 -4.64 17.56 7.39
C ARG A 416 -4.17 16.15 7.10
N PRO A 417 -3.33 15.55 7.96
CA PRO A 417 -3.01 14.13 7.88
C PRO A 417 -4.20 13.32 8.39
N ILE A 418 -4.75 12.42 7.57
CA ILE A 418 -5.76 11.46 8.01
C ILE A 418 -5.13 10.08 8.04
N SER A 419 -5.11 9.46 9.22
CA SER A 419 -4.56 8.13 9.43
C SER A 419 -5.58 7.05 9.06
N LEU A 420 -5.28 6.29 8.01
CA LEU A 420 -5.96 5.05 7.71
C LEU A 420 -5.33 3.91 8.51
N LEU A 421 -6.04 3.52 9.57
CA LEU A 421 -5.67 2.45 10.49
C LEU A 421 -6.45 1.17 10.17
N SER A 422 -5.93 0.02 10.59
CA SER A 422 -6.64 -1.25 10.56
C SER A 422 -8.03 -1.09 11.20
N VAL A 423 -9.04 -1.70 10.57
CA VAL A 423 -10.40 -1.67 11.13
C VAL A 423 -10.49 -2.51 12.39
N VAL A 424 -9.74 -3.61 12.47
CA VAL A 424 -9.66 -4.47 13.66
C VAL A 424 -9.05 -3.67 14.83
N TYR A 425 -7.97 -2.93 14.57
CA TYR A 425 -7.42 -1.98 15.55
C TYR A 425 -8.45 -0.95 16.03
N LYS A 426 -9.16 -0.28 15.10
CA LYS A 426 -10.16 0.74 15.47
C LYS A 426 -11.31 0.15 16.28
N LEU A 427 -11.66 -1.11 16.03
CA LEU A 427 -12.67 -1.83 16.79
C LEU A 427 -12.16 -2.14 18.20
N PHE A 428 -10.92 -2.59 18.33
CA PHE A 428 -10.27 -2.82 19.63
C PHE A 428 -10.21 -1.54 20.47
N THR A 429 -9.70 -0.45 19.90
CA THR A 429 -9.63 0.84 20.60
C THR A 429 -11.02 1.39 20.93
N LYS A 430 -12.04 1.11 20.11
CA LYS A 430 -13.43 1.45 20.42
C LYS A 430 -14.00 0.65 21.60
N VAL A 431 -13.67 -0.63 21.73
CA VAL A 431 -14.06 -1.46 22.88
C VAL A 431 -13.42 -0.91 24.15
N ILE A 432 -12.10 -0.62 24.12
CA ILE A 432 -11.40 0.01 25.26
C ILE A 432 -12.04 1.35 25.59
N ALA A 433 -12.30 2.21 24.58
CA ALA A 433 -12.94 3.51 24.77
C ALA A 433 -14.27 3.37 25.50
N ASN A 434 -15.10 2.40 25.13
CA ASN A 434 -16.41 2.18 25.74
C ASN A 434 -16.29 1.71 27.20
N ARG A 435 -15.27 0.93 27.55
CA ARG A 435 -14.99 0.50 28.93
C ARG A 435 -14.56 1.66 29.83
N VAL A 436 -13.66 2.52 29.33
CA VAL A 436 -13.15 3.68 30.10
C VAL A 436 -14.09 4.90 30.07
N LYS A 437 -15.06 4.93 29.13
CA LYS A 437 -15.93 6.09 28.88
C LYS A 437 -16.61 6.60 30.15
N LYS A 438 -17.17 5.71 30.96
CA LYS A 438 -17.90 6.11 32.18
C LYS A 438 -16.99 6.80 33.20
N THR A 439 -15.79 6.27 33.41
CA THR A 439 -14.78 6.86 34.30
C THR A 439 -14.37 8.24 33.82
N LEU A 440 -14.11 8.39 32.52
CA LEU A 440 -13.76 9.67 31.92
C LEU A 440 -14.92 10.69 32.00
N GLU A 441 -16.16 10.27 31.74
CA GLU A 441 -17.32 11.16 31.79
C GLU A 441 -17.59 11.69 33.20
N PHE A 442 -17.35 10.87 34.23
CA PHE A 442 -17.51 11.24 35.63
C PHE A 442 -16.48 12.27 36.10
N ASN A 443 -15.22 12.11 35.67
CA ASN A 443 -14.10 12.97 36.10
C ASN A 443 -13.91 14.23 35.23
N GLN A 444 -14.67 14.36 34.12
CA GLN A 444 -14.58 15.52 33.23
C GLN A 444 -15.41 16.73 33.71
N PRO A 445 -14.81 17.94 33.73
CA PRO A 445 -15.51 19.18 34.09
C PRO A 445 -16.66 19.48 33.12
N LYS A 446 -17.72 20.15 33.57
CA LYS A 446 -18.92 20.45 32.76
C LYS A 446 -18.62 21.46 31.63
N GLU A 447 -17.63 22.30 31.84
CA GLU A 447 -17.12 23.29 30.91
C GLU A 447 -16.47 22.64 29.68
N GLN A 448 -16.13 21.35 29.75
CA GLN A 448 -15.68 20.58 28.60
C GLN A 448 -16.89 19.94 27.90
N ALA A 449 -17.37 20.56 26.82
CA ALA A 449 -18.48 20.04 26.01
C ALA A 449 -18.03 19.26 24.76
N GLY A 450 -16.78 19.41 24.34
CA GLY A 450 -16.28 18.80 23.11
C GLY A 450 -16.39 17.27 23.14
N PHE A 451 -17.05 16.69 22.14
CA PHE A 451 -17.17 15.22 21.94
C PHE A 451 -17.90 14.44 23.04
N ARG A 452 -18.64 15.11 23.93
CA ARG A 452 -19.42 14.46 24.98
C ARG A 452 -20.86 14.23 24.55
N THR A 453 -21.43 13.13 25.03
CA THR A 453 -22.85 12.83 24.81
C THR A 453 -23.69 13.76 25.69
N GLY A 454 -24.71 14.40 25.11
CA GLY A 454 -25.61 15.30 25.86
C GLY A 454 -25.12 16.75 26.01
N TYR A 455 -23.98 17.11 25.40
CA TYR A 455 -23.47 18.48 25.38
C TYR A 455 -23.51 19.06 23.96
N SER A 456 -23.84 20.34 23.84
CA SER A 456 -23.90 21.06 22.58
C SER A 456 -23.07 22.33 22.62
N THR A 457 -22.56 22.77 21.45
CA THR A 457 -21.95 24.10 21.33
C THR A 457 -22.94 25.22 21.63
N ILE A 458 -24.24 24.95 21.51
CA ILE A 458 -25.32 25.90 21.82
C ILE A 458 -25.31 26.26 23.30
N ASP A 459 -25.05 25.28 24.18
CA ASP A 459 -25.06 25.50 25.64
C ASP A 459 -23.97 26.52 26.03
N HIS A 460 -22.76 26.35 25.48
CA HIS A 460 -21.66 27.29 25.71
C HIS A 460 -21.88 28.67 25.09
N ILE A 461 -22.46 28.75 23.89
CA ILE A 461 -22.82 30.03 23.28
C ILE A 461 -23.84 30.76 24.17
N HIS A 462 -24.83 30.02 24.70
CA HIS A 462 -25.81 30.58 25.61
C HIS A 462 -25.16 31.08 26.91
N THR A 463 -24.24 30.33 27.51
CA THR A 463 -23.48 30.77 28.69
C THR A 463 -22.69 32.05 28.41
N ILE A 464 -21.99 32.14 27.28
CA ILE A 464 -21.26 33.35 26.89
C ILE A 464 -22.21 34.54 26.72
N ASN A 465 -23.36 34.35 26.07
CA ASN A 465 -24.36 35.40 25.90
C ASN A 465 -24.90 35.91 27.24
N GLN A 466 -25.20 35.01 28.20
CA GLN A 466 -25.64 35.41 29.54
C GLN A 466 -24.58 36.24 30.27
N VAL A 467 -23.30 35.87 30.15
CA VAL A 467 -22.19 36.64 30.74
C VAL A 467 -22.10 38.03 30.11
N ILE A 468 -22.23 38.14 28.79
CA ILE A 468 -22.25 39.42 28.07
C ILE A 468 -23.43 40.29 28.55
N GLU A 469 -24.64 39.73 28.61
CA GLU A 469 -25.84 40.44 29.05
C GLU A 469 -25.71 40.94 30.49
N LYS A 470 -25.20 40.11 31.41
CA LYS A 470 -25.00 40.49 32.81
C LYS A 470 -23.93 41.56 32.98
N CYS A 471 -22.78 41.44 32.31
CA CYS A 471 -21.77 42.49 32.36
C CYS A 471 -22.29 43.83 31.81
N SER A 472 -23.13 43.78 30.76
CA SER A 472 -23.81 44.97 30.22
C SER A 472 -24.81 45.57 31.21
N GLU A 473 -25.61 44.74 31.90
CA GLU A 473 -26.61 45.16 32.89
C GLU A 473 -25.96 45.89 34.08
N TYR A 474 -24.83 45.38 34.57
CA TYR A 474 -24.11 45.93 35.73
C TYR A 474 -23.00 46.93 35.35
N ASN A 475 -22.89 47.30 34.07
CA ASN A 475 -21.88 48.20 33.53
C ASN A 475 -20.43 47.81 33.92
N GLN A 476 -20.14 46.51 33.91
CA GLN A 476 -18.81 45.97 34.20
C GLN A 476 -18.05 45.66 32.91
N PRO A 477 -16.73 45.93 32.84
CA PRO A 477 -15.93 45.59 31.67
C PRO A 477 -15.77 44.07 31.55
N LEU A 478 -16.12 43.53 30.38
CA LEU A 478 -15.94 42.12 30.04
C LEU A 478 -14.83 41.96 29.00
N TYR A 479 -13.89 41.06 29.26
CA TYR A 479 -12.85 40.66 28.32
C TYR A 479 -13.02 39.17 27.97
N ILE A 480 -13.05 38.86 26.67
CA ILE A 480 -13.17 37.49 26.17
C ILE A 480 -11.91 37.16 25.36
N ALA A 481 -11.23 36.08 25.75
CA ALA A 481 -10.04 35.58 25.06
C ALA A 481 -10.36 34.28 24.31
N PHE A 482 -10.11 34.25 23.01
CA PHE A 482 -10.23 33.05 22.19
C PHE A 482 -8.84 32.43 21.97
N ILE A 483 -8.64 31.21 22.45
CA ILE A 483 -7.38 30.47 22.34
C ILE A 483 -7.60 29.31 21.38
N ASP A 484 -6.86 29.29 20.26
CA ASP A 484 -6.86 28.18 19.30
C ASP A 484 -5.47 27.53 19.25
N TYR A 485 -5.42 26.21 19.43
CA TYR A 485 -4.16 25.46 19.43
C TYR A 485 -3.79 25.01 18.01
N GLU A 486 -2.61 25.39 17.55
CA GLU A 486 -2.11 24.94 16.25
C GLU A 486 -1.84 23.42 16.27
N LYS A 487 -2.57 22.67 15.43
CA LYS A 487 -2.39 21.22 15.23
C LYS A 487 -2.34 20.42 16.55
N ALA A 488 -3.30 20.66 17.43
CA ALA A 488 -3.39 20.00 18.74
C ALA A 488 -3.19 18.47 18.69
N PHE A 489 -3.83 17.76 17.74
CA PHE A 489 -3.68 16.30 17.64
C PHE A 489 -2.26 15.86 17.25
N ASP A 490 -1.55 16.62 16.40
CA ASP A 490 -0.23 16.23 15.92
C ASP A 490 0.90 16.63 16.90
N SER A 491 0.62 17.55 17.82
CA SER A 491 1.63 18.18 18.69
C SER A 491 1.63 17.69 20.13
N VAL A 492 0.56 17.04 20.60
CA VAL A 492 0.47 16.55 21.98
C VAL A 492 1.48 15.44 22.26
N GLU A 493 2.21 15.56 23.37
CA GLU A 493 3.13 14.51 23.83
C GLU A 493 2.37 13.32 24.40
N ILE A 494 2.77 12.11 23.99
CA ILE A 494 2.07 10.86 24.34
C ILE A 494 2.16 10.61 25.85
N SER A 495 3.32 10.89 26.46
CA SER A 495 3.57 10.83 27.90
C SER A 495 2.53 11.65 28.69
N ALA A 496 2.27 12.87 28.25
CA ALA A 496 1.29 13.76 28.87
C ALA A 496 -0.14 13.19 28.79
N VAL A 497 -0.50 12.55 27.67
CA VAL A 497 -1.81 11.87 27.54
C VAL A 497 -1.93 10.73 28.54
N MET A 498 -0.91 9.88 28.65
CA MET A 498 -0.94 8.74 29.58
C MET A 498 -1.00 9.18 31.04
N GLN A 499 -0.22 10.20 31.42
CA GLN A 499 -0.30 10.79 32.76
C GLN A 499 -1.67 11.39 33.04
N THR A 500 -2.29 12.06 32.06
CA THR A 500 -3.65 12.60 32.22
C THR A 500 -4.66 11.48 32.45
N LEU A 501 -4.52 10.33 31.78
CA LEU A 501 -5.42 9.18 31.99
C LEU A 501 -5.27 8.57 33.39
N ARG A 502 -4.03 8.45 33.89
CA ARG A 502 -3.77 8.04 35.28
C ARG A 502 -4.45 8.97 36.28
N ASN A 503 -4.29 10.28 36.09
CA ASN A 503 -4.91 11.29 36.94
C ASN A 503 -6.44 11.28 36.88
N GLN A 504 -7.03 10.81 35.77
CA GLN A 504 -8.47 10.65 35.58
C GLN A 504 -8.99 9.30 36.09
N GLY A 505 -8.17 8.50 36.78
CA GLY A 505 -8.57 7.25 37.41
C GLY A 505 -8.83 6.09 36.44
N VAL A 506 -8.25 6.13 35.24
CA VAL A 506 -8.31 4.99 34.30
C VAL A 506 -7.42 3.87 34.82
N ASP A 507 -7.89 2.63 34.74
CA ASP A 507 -7.13 1.44 35.14
C ASP A 507 -5.82 1.32 34.34
N GLU A 508 -4.74 0.98 35.05
CA GLU A 508 -3.40 0.86 34.49
C GLU A 508 -3.31 -0.20 33.38
N VAL A 509 -4.16 -1.24 33.40
CA VAL A 509 -4.21 -2.23 32.31
C VAL A 509 -4.58 -1.57 30.97
N TYR A 510 -5.54 -0.64 30.98
CA TYR A 510 -5.92 0.11 29.77
C TYR A 510 -4.85 1.13 29.38
N ILE A 511 -4.15 1.73 30.34
CA ILE A 511 -3.08 2.67 30.04
C ILE A 511 -1.88 1.94 29.42
N ASN A 512 -1.48 0.81 29.98
CA ASN A 512 -0.40 -0.04 29.48
C ASN A 512 -0.63 -0.49 28.03
N ILE A 513 -1.86 -0.91 27.68
CA ILE A 513 -2.15 -1.33 26.30
C ILE A 513 -2.15 -0.15 25.33
N LEU A 514 -2.56 1.05 25.78
CA LEU A 514 -2.48 2.27 24.97
C LEU A 514 -1.03 2.70 24.76
N GLU A 515 -0.20 2.63 25.80
CA GLU A 515 1.25 2.84 25.68
C GLU A 515 1.86 1.87 24.68
N GLU A 516 1.50 0.59 24.70
CA GLU A 516 1.99 -0.41 23.75
C GLU A 516 1.55 -0.13 22.31
N ILE A 517 0.35 0.42 22.09
CA ILE A 517 -0.13 0.84 20.76
C ILE A 517 0.75 1.94 20.17
N TYR A 518 1.15 2.90 21.01
CA TYR A 518 1.98 4.03 20.58
C TYR A 518 3.48 3.67 20.56
N ARG A 519 3.90 2.67 21.34
CA ARG A 519 5.29 2.18 21.39
C ARG A 519 5.67 1.54 20.06
N GLY A 520 6.66 2.14 19.39
CA GLY A 520 7.10 1.69 18.06
C GLY A 520 6.10 2.01 16.94
N SER A 521 5.13 2.89 17.20
CA SER A 521 4.18 3.31 16.18
C SER A 521 4.87 4.01 14.99
N THR A 522 4.40 3.68 13.79
CA THR A 522 4.94 4.23 12.54
C THR A 522 3.83 4.77 11.66
N ALA A 523 4.19 5.67 10.75
CA ALA A 523 3.32 6.20 9.72
C ALA A 523 3.98 6.14 8.35
N THR A 524 3.18 5.85 7.34
CA THR A 524 3.57 5.87 5.93
C THR A 524 2.71 6.90 5.20
N ILE A 525 3.32 7.89 4.56
CA ILE A 525 2.58 8.91 3.81
C ILE A 525 2.24 8.36 2.43
N VAL A 526 0.95 8.37 2.10
CA VAL A 526 0.43 7.85 0.83
C VAL A 526 0.05 9.01 -0.09
N LEU A 527 0.94 9.31 -1.04
CA LEU A 527 0.68 10.29 -2.11
C LEU A 527 0.46 9.55 -3.45
N HIS A 528 1.26 9.88 -4.47
CA HIS A 528 1.31 9.11 -5.71
C HIS A 528 2.13 7.82 -5.55
N LYS A 529 3.08 7.82 -4.62
CA LYS A 529 3.85 6.69 -4.08
C LYS A 529 3.78 6.74 -2.55
N GLU A 530 4.08 5.61 -1.93
CA GLU A 530 4.28 5.51 -0.48
C GLU A 530 5.66 6.05 -0.10
N SER A 531 5.75 6.75 1.03
CA SER A 531 7.03 7.14 1.65
C SER A 531 7.67 5.98 2.39
N ASN A 532 8.85 6.20 2.98
CA ASN A 532 9.34 5.28 4.00
C ASN A 532 8.49 5.38 5.28
N ARG A 533 8.61 4.39 6.16
CA ARG A 533 8.01 4.42 7.50
C ARG A 533 8.68 5.50 8.34
N ILE A 534 7.84 6.34 8.95
CA ILE A 534 8.22 7.44 9.83
C ILE A 534 7.83 7.02 11.25
N PRO A 535 8.74 7.05 12.23
CA PRO A 535 8.38 6.80 13.62
C PRO A 535 7.52 7.94 14.16
N ILE A 536 6.42 7.60 14.83
CA ILE A 536 5.57 8.56 15.53
C ILE A 536 6.01 8.58 16.99
N LYS A 537 6.58 9.71 17.45
CA LYS A 537 6.97 9.89 18.85
C LYS A 537 6.06 10.85 19.61
N LYS A 538 5.33 11.72 18.91
CA LYS A 538 4.30 12.59 19.48
C LYS A 538 3.08 12.67 18.56
N GLY A 539 1.99 13.18 19.12
CA GLY A 539 0.71 13.32 18.47
C GLY A 539 -0.12 12.04 18.54
N VAL A 540 -1.43 12.22 18.59
CA VAL A 540 -2.41 11.12 18.51
C VAL A 540 -2.89 10.96 17.06
N ARG A 541 -3.24 9.73 16.70
CA ARG A 541 -3.58 9.38 15.32
C ARG A 541 -4.93 9.99 14.91
N GLN A 542 -4.92 10.96 14.00
CA GLN A 542 -6.14 11.58 13.49
C GLN A 542 -6.96 10.58 12.65
N GLY A 543 -8.04 10.06 13.23
CA GLY A 543 -8.87 9.02 12.61
C GLY A 543 -9.07 7.78 13.49
N ASP A 544 -8.34 7.69 14.60
CA ASP A 544 -8.60 6.73 15.65
C ASP A 544 -9.87 7.13 16.44
N THR A 545 -10.62 6.12 16.87
CA THR A 545 -11.85 6.29 17.65
C THR A 545 -11.56 6.84 19.04
N ILE A 546 -10.41 6.49 19.59
CA ILE A 546 -10.04 6.81 20.96
C ILE A 546 -9.40 8.20 21.09
N SER A 547 -8.69 8.67 20.06
CA SER A 547 -8.08 10.00 20.01
C SER A 547 -9.08 11.15 20.16
N GLN A 548 -10.34 10.94 19.76
CA GLN A 548 -11.41 11.94 19.92
C GLN A 548 -11.93 12.02 21.36
N GLY A 549 -11.81 10.94 22.14
CA GLY A 549 -12.18 10.92 23.55
C GLY A 549 -11.08 11.46 24.49
N TYR A 550 -9.82 11.37 24.07
CA TYR A 550 -8.65 11.81 24.85
C TYR A 550 -8.29 13.28 24.68
N LEU A 551 -8.52 13.83 23.49
CA LEU A 551 -8.25 15.22 23.17
C LEU A 551 -9.52 15.80 22.58
N PRO A 552 -10.40 16.38 23.44
CA PRO A 552 -11.51 17.17 22.95
C PRO A 552 -10.93 18.22 22.01
N ARG A 553 -11.50 18.39 20.81
CA ARG A 553 -11.18 19.60 20.04
C ARG A 553 -11.63 20.78 20.88
N ALA A 554 -10.67 21.63 21.22
CA ALA A 554 -10.93 23.02 21.52
C ALA A 554 -11.71 23.66 20.36
#